data_AF-A0AAW2G5Z0-F1
#
_entry.id   AF-A0AAW2G5Z0-F1
#
_cell.length_a   1.000
_cell.length_b   1.000
_cell.length_c   1.000
_cell.angle_alpha   90.00
_cell.angle_beta   90.00
_cell.angle_gamma   90.00
#
_symmetry.space_group_name_H-M   'P 1'
#
loop_
_entity.id
_entity.type
_entity.pdbx_description
1 polymer ?
#
loop_
_entity_poly.entity_id
_entity_poly.type
_entity_poly.pdbx_seq_one_letter_code
_entity_poly.pdbx_strand_id
1 'polypeptide(L)'
;MHSVLIIGFMLLSGWAWHVICAPDIFSWNFSFLLLNIGQLVYIVYQMRPIRFDPELEEAYHTLFYPFKVSRIQFKRLVSPEFATIMSLHAGEAYAMQNLTRTDRLGLLLTGKVNVLNDTNFLHPILPCEFLDSPEFESSRASHDDKFKVTIVAASSCRYLYWQRSALEYLLVKETYLATVLTTLVARDIATKLYAMNNKIITDKGSHLDIRLPTISADLGISISSAKSKERAVNNLTKKGAPSMEPLPELPSCDDLASSGVESWLDSSSKYHSCEIVDEE
;
A
#
# COMPACT_ATOMS: atom_id res chain seq x y z
N MET A 1 10.45 -26.43 -27.22
CA MET A 1 10.33 -26.65 -28.68
C MET A 1 11.64 -26.36 -29.40
N HIS A 2 12.16 -25.12 -29.42
CA HIS A 2 13.43 -24.80 -30.09
C HIS A 2 14.63 -25.62 -29.59
N SER A 3 14.71 -25.93 -28.29
CA SER A 3 15.79 -26.78 -27.74
C SER A 3 15.83 -28.18 -28.36
N VAL A 4 14.68 -28.78 -28.67
CA VAL A 4 14.60 -30.11 -29.30
C VAL A 4 15.02 -30.02 -30.78
N LEU A 5 14.62 -28.95 -31.48
CA LEU A 5 15.01 -28.70 -32.86
C LEU A 5 16.53 -28.47 -32.98
N ILE A 6 17.14 -27.75 -32.03
CA ILE A 6 18.60 -27.56 -31.98
C ILE A 6 19.30 -28.91 -31.87
N ILE A 7 18.85 -29.79 -30.98
CA ILE A 7 19.44 -31.12 -30.80
C ILE A 7 19.28 -31.95 -32.10
N GLY A 8 18.10 -31.94 -32.71
CA GLY A 8 17.83 -32.64 -33.96
C GLY A 8 18.71 -32.17 -35.13
N PHE A 9 18.81 -30.86 -35.35
CA PHE A 9 19.66 -30.29 -36.41
C PHE A 9 21.15 -30.47 -36.13
N MET A 10 21.57 -30.45 -34.85
CA MET A 10 22.96 -30.73 -34.47
C MET A 10 23.38 -32.15 -34.84
N LEU A 11 22.51 -33.15 -34.58
CA LEU A 11 22.75 -34.55 -34.95
C LEU A 11 22.77 -34.75 -36.47
N LEU A 12 21.83 -34.13 -37.20
CA LEU A 12 21.78 -34.18 -38.67
C LEU A 12 23.00 -33.53 -39.33
N SER A 13 23.44 -32.37 -38.82
CA SER A 13 24.67 -31.71 -39.27
C SER A 13 25.92 -32.55 -38.97
N GLY A 14 26.00 -33.18 -37.79
CA GLY A 14 27.12 -34.06 -37.43
C GLY A 14 27.20 -35.31 -38.31
N TRP A 15 26.06 -35.93 -38.63
CA TRP A 15 26.00 -37.05 -39.57
C TRP A 15 26.41 -36.62 -40.99
N ALA A 16 25.89 -35.49 -41.48
CA ALA A 16 26.22 -34.96 -42.79
C ALA A 16 27.71 -34.57 -42.92
N TRP A 17 28.34 -34.09 -41.84
CA TRP A 17 29.78 -33.77 -41.82
C TRP A 17 30.67 -35.01 -42.02
N HIS A 18 30.25 -36.16 -41.50
CA HIS A 18 30.99 -37.42 -41.65
C HIS A 18 30.84 -38.01 -43.07
N VAL A 19 29.81 -37.62 -43.82
CA VAL A 19 29.55 -38.09 -45.18
C VAL A 19 30.07 -37.07 -46.19
N ILE A 20 31.19 -37.37 -46.85
CA ILE A 20 31.92 -36.48 -47.78
C ILE A 20 31.09 -36.00 -48.99
N CYS A 21 29.95 -36.63 -49.30
CA CYS A 21 29.16 -36.38 -50.51
C CYS A 21 27.91 -35.49 -50.36
N ALA A 22 27.73 -34.73 -49.27
CA ALA A 22 26.52 -33.89 -49.10
C ALA A 22 26.74 -32.54 -48.39
N PRO A 23 27.57 -31.63 -48.95
CA PRO A 23 27.81 -30.31 -48.36
C PRO A 23 26.54 -29.44 -48.28
N ASP A 24 25.62 -29.56 -49.24
CA ASP A 24 24.37 -28.80 -49.26
C ASP A 24 23.44 -29.16 -48.10
N ILE A 25 23.35 -30.45 -47.76
CA ILE A 25 22.56 -30.95 -46.64
C ILE A 25 23.15 -30.45 -45.32
N PHE A 26 24.48 -30.47 -45.19
CA PHE A 26 25.14 -29.90 -44.01
C PHE A 26 24.82 -28.41 -43.85
N SER A 27 24.98 -27.62 -44.92
CA SER A 27 24.77 -26.16 -44.88
C SER A 27 23.35 -25.76 -44.49
N TRP A 28 22.34 -26.52 -44.99
CA TRP A 28 20.93 -26.26 -44.69
C TRP A 28 20.58 -26.56 -43.23
N ASN A 29 20.99 -27.74 -42.73
CA ASN A 29 20.76 -28.14 -41.34
C ASN A 29 21.50 -27.22 -40.37
N PHE A 30 22.72 -26.81 -40.70
CA PHE A 30 23.50 -25.87 -39.90
C PHE A 30 22.86 -24.47 -39.85
N SER A 31 22.31 -23.99 -40.97
CA SER A 31 21.55 -22.73 -41.00
C SER A 31 20.33 -22.78 -40.08
N PHE A 32 19.57 -23.88 -40.09
CA PHE A 32 18.43 -24.04 -39.18
C PHE A 32 18.83 -24.23 -37.72
N LEU A 33 19.98 -24.87 -37.46
CA LEU A 33 20.56 -24.92 -36.12
C LEU A 33 20.80 -23.50 -35.59
N LEU A 34 21.47 -22.64 -36.38
CA LEU A 34 21.75 -21.26 -36.01
C LEU A 34 20.48 -20.43 -35.80
N LEU A 35 19.47 -20.57 -36.67
CA LEU A 35 18.18 -19.91 -36.49
C LEU A 35 17.50 -20.36 -35.20
N ASN A 36 17.45 -21.66 -34.91
CA ASN A 36 16.84 -22.13 -33.67
C ASN A 36 17.62 -21.70 -32.43
N ILE A 37 18.95 -21.61 -32.49
CA ILE A 37 19.78 -21.01 -31.43
C ILE A 37 19.41 -19.53 -31.24
N GLY A 38 19.30 -18.75 -32.32
CA GLY A 38 18.90 -17.35 -32.28
C GLY A 38 17.54 -17.15 -31.60
N GLN A 39 16.54 -17.96 -32.00
CA GLN A 39 15.20 -17.94 -31.39
C GLN A 39 15.24 -18.36 -29.91
N LEU A 40 16.04 -19.38 -29.55
CA LEU A 40 16.21 -19.79 -28.16
C LEU A 40 16.83 -18.66 -27.34
N VAL A 41 17.89 -18.02 -27.84
CA VAL A 41 18.54 -16.86 -27.20
C VAL A 41 17.54 -15.71 -27.05
N TYR A 42 16.75 -15.41 -28.08
CA TYR A 42 15.71 -14.37 -28.02
C TYR A 42 14.66 -14.67 -26.94
N ILE A 43 14.16 -15.90 -26.86
CA ILE A 43 13.19 -16.31 -25.83
C ILE A 43 13.82 -16.24 -24.44
N VAL A 44 15.05 -16.76 -24.27
CA VAL A 44 15.78 -16.68 -22.99
C VAL A 44 16.02 -15.23 -22.58
N TYR A 45 16.31 -14.36 -23.55
CA TYR A 45 16.48 -12.93 -23.31
C TYR A 45 15.17 -12.28 -22.85
N GLN A 46 14.04 -12.60 -23.47
CA GLN A 46 12.71 -12.14 -23.03
C GLN A 46 12.32 -12.70 -21.65
N MET A 47 12.77 -13.92 -21.33
CA MET A 47 12.53 -14.58 -20.05
C MET A 47 13.49 -14.12 -18.93
N ARG A 48 14.39 -13.16 -19.19
CA ARG A 48 15.30 -12.64 -18.16
C ARG A 48 14.48 -12.15 -16.97
N PRO A 49 14.65 -12.75 -15.77
CA PRO A 49 13.93 -12.32 -14.59
C PRO A 49 14.29 -10.85 -14.31
N ILE A 50 13.27 -10.06 -14.00
CA ILE A 50 13.47 -8.70 -13.50
C ILE A 50 14.14 -8.86 -12.13
N ARG A 51 15.46 -8.65 -12.10
CA ARG A 51 16.25 -8.64 -10.86
C ARG A 51 16.26 -7.22 -10.34
N PHE A 52 15.75 -7.02 -9.14
CA PHE A 52 15.87 -5.77 -8.42
C PHE A 52 17.16 -5.77 -7.60
N ASP A 53 17.62 -4.57 -7.22
CA ASP A 53 18.63 -4.44 -6.18
C ASP A 53 18.10 -5.07 -4.87
N PRO A 54 18.97 -5.64 -4.03
CA PRO A 54 18.54 -6.43 -2.87
C PRO A 54 17.64 -5.62 -1.91
N GLU A 55 17.92 -4.34 -1.73
CA GLU A 55 17.12 -3.43 -0.89
C GLU A 55 15.71 -3.20 -1.46
N LEU A 56 15.58 -3.18 -2.78
CA LEU A 56 14.32 -2.95 -3.47
C LEU A 56 13.51 -4.25 -3.58
N GLU A 57 14.20 -5.38 -3.68
CA GLU A 57 13.62 -6.72 -3.59
C GLU A 57 13.00 -6.97 -2.20
N GLU A 58 13.68 -6.53 -1.13
CA GLU A 58 13.15 -6.58 0.24
C GLU A 58 11.88 -5.71 0.38
N ALA A 59 11.92 -4.48 -0.13
CA ALA A 59 10.75 -3.59 -0.16
C ALA A 59 9.57 -4.20 -0.95
N TYR A 60 9.84 -4.82 -2.10
CA TYR A 60 8.84 -5.54 -2.88
C TYR A 60 8.18 -6.67 -2.07
N HIS A 61 9.00 -7.54 -1.49
CA HIS A 61 8.51 -8.70 -0.75
C HIS A 61 7.76 -8.32 0.54
N THR A 62 8.16 -7.23 1.19
CA THR A 62 7.55 -6.78 2.45
C THR A 62 6.26 -6.00 2.24
N LEU A 63 6.24 -5.09 1.26
CA LEU A 63 5.13 -4.15 1.08
C LEU A 63 4.17 -4.53 -0.04
N PHE A 64 4.68 -5.00 -1.19
CA PHE A 64 3.88 -5.12 -2.42
C PHE A 64 3.44 -6.56 -2.71
N TYR A 65 4.28 -7.54 -2.38
CA TYR A 65 3.99 -8.96 -2.56
C TYR A 65 2.75 -9.44 -1.78
N PRO A 66 2.51 -9.03 -0.51
CA PRO A 66 1.31 -9.43 0.23
C PRO A 66 0.02 -9.00 -0.45
N PHE A 67 0.05 -7.86 -1.17
CA PHE A 67 -1.10 -7.33 -1.89
C PHE A 67 -1.28 -7.94 -3.27
N LYS A 68 -0.41 -8.86 -3.72
CA LYS A 68 -0.41 -9.51 -5.05
C LYS A 68 0.01 -8.60 -6.21
N VAL A 69 0.81 -7.57 -5.94
CA VAL A 69 1.39 -6.73 -7.00
C VAL A 69 2.40 -7.53 -7.82
N SER A 70 2.24 -7.54 -9.13
CA SER A 70 3.18 -8.22 -10.03
C SER A 70 4.54 -7.51 -10.06
N ARG A 71 5.62 -8.27 -10.31
CA ARG A 71 6.97 -7.69 -10.49
C ARG A 71 7.02 -6.65 -11.62
N ILE A 72 6.18 -6.79 -12.64
CA ILE A 72 6.11 -5.85 -13.77
C ILE A 72 5.50 -4.51 -13.32
N GLN A 73 4.41 -4.55 -12.54
CA GLN A 73 3.79 -3.35 -11.98
C GLN A 73 4.73 -2.65 -10.99
N PHE A 74 5.39 -3.41 -10.12
CA PHE A 74 6.37 -2.84 -9.20
C PHE A 74 7.58 -2.25 -9.96
N LYS A 75 8.06 -2.92 -11.02
CA LYS A 75 9.11 -2.37 -11.89
C LYS A 75 8.72 -1.01 -12.50
N ARG A 76 7.45 -0.85 -12.90
CA ARG A 76 6.94 0.44 -13.39
C ARG A 76 6.96 1.49 -12.28
N LEU A 77 6.52 1.15 -11.07
CA LEU A 77 6.53 2.04 -9.91
C LEU A 77 7.93 2.56 -9.58
N VAL A 78 8.93 1.69 -9.60
CA VAL A 78 10.32 2.01 -9.25
C VAL A 78 11.18 2.38 -10.47
N SER A 79 10.53 2.61 -11.61
CA SER A 79 11.21 3.03 -12.84
C SER A 79 11.86 4.40 -12.64
N PRO A 80 13.05 4.65 -13.20
CA PRO A 80 13.72 5.95 -13.12
C PRO A 80 12.90 7.11 -13.72
N GLU A 81 11.85 6.81 -14.49
CA GLU A 81 10.88 7.80 -14.97
C GLU A 81 10.00 8.39 -13.84
N PHE A 82 9.70 7.60 -12.80
CA PHE A 82 8.79 7.97 -11.73
C PHE A 82 9.47 8.10 -10.37
N ALA A 83 10.54 7.35 -10.15
CA ALA A 83 11.18 7.17 -8.85
C ALA A 83 12.69 7.39 -8.93
N THR A 84 13.27 7.95 -7.89
CA THR A 84 14.71 8.19 -7.79
C THR A 84 15.25 7.67 -6.46
N ILE A 85 16.38 6.97 -6.52
CA ILE A 85 17.06 6.46 -5.32
C ILE A 85 18.16 7.45 -4.92
N MET A 86 18.21 7.79 -3.64
CA MET A 86 19.21 8.68 -3.07
C MET A 86 19.84 8.07 -1.82
N SER A 87 21.01 8.58 -1.46
CA SER A 87 21.75 8.21 -0.25
C SER A 87 21.85 9.38 0.72
N LEU A 88 21.71 9.09 2.00
CA LEU A 88 21.93 10.02 3.11
C LEU A 88 23.05 9.48 4.01
N HIS A 89 23.96 10.36 4.43
CA HIS A 89 24.95 10.08 5.46
C HIS A 89 24.37 10.32 6.84
N ALA A 90 24.99 9.73 7.86
CA ALA A 90 24.58 9.95 9.24
C ALA A 90 24.65 11.44 9.59
N GLY A 91 23.57 11.98 10.14
CA GLY A 91 23.41 13.40 10.47
C GLY A 91 22.85 14.25 9.34
N GLU A 92 22.74 13.76 8.11
CA GLU A 92 22.11 14.49 7.02
C GLU A 92 20.57 14.49 7.17
N ALA A 93 19.95 15.63 6.85
CA ALA A 93 18.51 15.79 6.92
C ALA A 93 17.85 15.45 5.58
N TYR A 94 16.88 14.55 5.60
CA TYR A 94 15.97 14.30 4.48
C TYR A 94 14.99 15.48 4.30
N ALA A 95 14.48 15.99 5.42
CA ALA A 95 13.57 17.12 5.48
C ALA A 95 13.83 17.94 6.74
N MET A 96 13.76 19.26 6.58
CA MET A 96 13.90 20.23 7.66
C MET A 96 12.55 20.88 7.94
N GLN A 97 12.19 20.97 9.22
CA GLN A 97 10.94 21.56 9.68
C GLN A 97 10.76 22.99 9.19
N ASN A 98 9.56 23.31 8.71
CA ASN A 98 9.12 24.59 8.14
C ASN A 98 9.94 25.10 6.95
N LEU A 99 10.86 24.29 6.41
CA LEU A 99 11.72 24.66 5.30
C LEU A 99 11.48 23.78 4.07
N THR A 100 11.46 22.46 4.25
CA THR A 100 11.25 21.50 3.16
C THR A 100 9.77 21.45 2.78
N ARG A 101 9.48 21.46 1.47
CA ARG A 101 8.12 21.31 0.92
C ARG A 101 7.71 19.86 0.87
N THR A 102 6.41 19.58 0.99
CA THR A 102 5.82 18.23 1.03
C THR A 102 5.38 17.78 -0.37
N ASP A 103 6.31 17.75 -1.32
CA ASP A 103 6.04 17.52 -2.75
C ASP A 103 6.40 16.11 -3.27
N ARG A 104 6.82 15.24 -2.37
CA ARG A 104 7.30 13.89 -2.67
C ARG A 104 6.83 12.87 -1.64
N LEU A 105 6.91 11.61 -2.02
CA LEU A 105 6.72 10.47 -1.15
C LEU A 105 8.03 9.67 -1.12
N GLY A 106 8.63 9.49 0.05
CA GLY A 106 9.84 8.74 0.28
C GLY A 106 9.58 7.41 0.97
N LEU A 107 10.34 6.38 0.60
CA LEU A 107 10.37 5.05 1.20
C LEU A 107 11.80 4.73 1.60
N LEU A 108 12.02 4.42 2.88
CA LEU A 108 13.34 4.04 3.37
C LEU A 108 13.68 2.61 2.92
N LEU A 109 14.78 2.44 2.21
CA LEU A 109 15.24 1.14 1.72
C LEU A 109 16.21 0.48 2.70
N THR A 110 17.19 1.23 3.18
CA THR A 110 18.21 0.75 4.13
C THR A 110 18.58 1.82 5.15
N GLY A 111 19.10 1.38 6.29
CA GLY A 111 19.55 2.25 7.37
C GLY A 111 18.44 2.55 8.39
N LYS A 112 18.58 3.68 9.07
CA LYS A 112 17.66 4.15 10.12
C LYS A 112 17.62 5.67 10.12
N VAL A 113 16.41 6.19 10.18
CA VAL A 113 16.12 7.63 10.21
C VAL A 113 15.38 7.97 11.50
N ASN A 114 15.59 9.16 12.04
CA ASN A 114 14.92 9.66 13.23
C ASN A 114 14.05 10.85 12.86
N VAL A 115 12.82 10.87 13.39
CA VAL A 115 11.92 12.02 13.29
C VAL A 115 12.01 12.83 14.57
N LEU A 116 12.22 14.13 14.43
CA LEU A 116 12.34 15.09 15.53
C LEU A 116 11.32 16.21 15.34
N ASN A 117 10.72 16.66 16.45
CA ASN A 117 9.99 17.92 16.50
C ASN A 117 10.86 18.95 17.25
N ASP A 118 11.38 19.94 16.53
CA ASP A 118 12.45 20.82 16.99
C ASP A 118 13.67 20.02 17.50
N THR A 119 13.74 19.77 18.81
CA THR A 119 14.81 19.00 19.47
C THR A 119 14.32 17.69 20.10
N ASN A 120 13.01 17.47 20.12
CA ASN A 120 12.39 16.32 20.76
C ASN A 120 12.30 15.14 19.79
N PHE A 121 12.92 14.02 20.16
CA PHE A 121 12.83 12.78 19.39
C PHE A 121 11.42 12.18 19.47
N LEU A 122 10.78 11.98 18.32
CA LEU A 122 9.46 11.38 18.23
C LEU A 122 9.55 9.86 18.12
N HIS A 123 9.96 9.37 16.95
CA HIS A 123 10.08 7.95 16.65
C HIS A 123 11.15 7.71 15.57
N PRO A 124 11.75 6.51 15.55
CA PRO A 124 12.60 6.11 14.44
C PRO A 124 11.75 5.58 13.29
N ILE A 125 12.24 5.76 12.06
CA ILE A 125 11.72 5.13 10.84
C ILE A 125 12.73 4.07 10.42
N LEU A 126 12.21 2.87 10.16
CA LEU A 126 12.96 1.67 9.81
C LEU A 126 12.87 1.34 8.31
N PRO A 127 13.72 0.45 7.79
CA PRO A 127 13.61 0.00 6.40
C PRO A 127 12.22 -0.53 6.07
N CYS A 128 11.78 -0.32 4.83
CA CYS A 128 10.43 -0.62 4.34
C CYS A 128 9.31 0.20 5.00
N GLU A 129 9.61 1.35 5.59
CA GLU A 129 8.62 2.32 6.06
C GLU A 129 8.71 3.63 5.26
N PHE A 130 7.59 4.33 5.15
CA PHE A 130 7.58 5.61 4.44
C PHE A 130 8.25 6.69 5.28
N LEU A 131 8.88 7.67 4.64
CA LEU A 131 9.52 8.79 5.33
C LEU A 131 8.51 9.89 5.69
N ASP A 132 7.60 10.17 4.76
CA ASP A 132 6.76 11.38 4.73
C ASP A 132 5.31 11.07 4.32
N SER A 133 4.83 9.88 4.67
CA SER A 133 3.45 9.45 4.39
C SER A 133 2.37 10.40 4.96
N PRO A 134 2.46 10.95 6.20
CA PRO A 134 1.47 11.91 6.68
C PRO A 134 1.51 13.23 5.89
N GLU A 135 2.71 13.75 5.62
CA GLU A 135 2.92 14.98 4.85
C GLU A 135 2.47 14.85 3.41
N PHE A 136 2.67 13.67 2.81
CA PHE A 136 2.17 13.37 1.48
C PHE A 136 0.64 13.33 1.46
N GLU A 137 -0.02 12.68 2.42
CA GLU A 137 -1.48 12.66 2.42
C GLU A 137 -2.08 14.05 2.69
N SER A 138 -1.50 14.83 3.62
CA SER A 138 -2.05 16.14 4.02
C SER A 138 -1.97 17.18 2.90
N SER A 139 -0.86 17.21 2.17
CA SER A 139 -0.60 18.22 1.14
C SER A 139 -1.47 18.07 -0.11
N ARG A 140 -2.33 17.04 -0.19
CA ARG A 140 -3.40 16.99 -1.20
C ARG A 140 -4.37 18.17 -1.07
N ALA A 141 -4.52 18.73 0.12
CA ALA A 141 -5.40 19.87 0.39
C ALA A 141 -4.73 21.24 0.15
N SER A 142 -3.40 21.32 0.19
CA SER A 142 -2.65 22.59 0.15
C SER A 142 -1.30 22.45 -0.56
N HIS A 143 -1.09 23.24 -1.61
CA HIS A 143 0.10 23.21 -2.46
C HIS A 143 1.37 23.84 -1.86
N ASP A 144 1.28 24.49 -0.69
CA ASP A 144 2.45 25.12 -0.02
C ASP A 144 2.73 24.53 1.38
N ASP A 145 2.26 23.31 1.62
CA ASP A 145 2.56 22.62 2.86
C ASP A 145 4.07 22.33 3.00
N LYS A 146 4.54 22.53 4.21
CA LYS A 146 5.93 22.31 4.62
C LYS A 146 5.97 21.29 5.74
N PHE A 147 7.05 20.53 5.78
CA PHE A 147 7.29 19.55 6.83
C PHE A 147 7.16 20.19 8.21
N LYS A 148 6.39 19.57 9.10
CA LYS A 148 6.22 20.04 10.49
C LYS A 148 7.22 19.43 11.45
N VAL A 149 7.98 18.46 10.97
CA VAL A 149 9.02 17.74 11.71
C VAL A 149 10.32 17.75 10.91
N THR A 150 11.43 17.54 11.60
CA THR A 150 12.74 17.35 10.98
C THR A 150 13.01 15.85 10.90
N ILE A 151 13.45 15.38 9.74
CA ILE A 151 13.74 13.96 9.47
C ILE A 151 15.23 13.85 9.19
N VAL A 152 15.98 13.18 10.07
CA VAL A 152 17.45 13.11 10.02
C VAL A 152 17.92 11.66 10.01
N ALA A 153 18.87 11.35 9.13
CA ALA A 153 19.47 10.04 9.06
C ALA A 153 20.31 9.76 10.32
N ALA A 154 19.96 8.68 11.05
CA ALA A 154 20.71 8.23 12.22
C ALA A 154 21.95 7.39 11.85
N SER A 155 21.96 6.87 10.62
CA SER A 155 23.03 6.04 10.04
C SER A 155 23.13 6.32 8.54
N SER A 156 24.07 5.71 7.82
CA SER A 156 24.05 5.78 6.36
C SER A 156 22.80 5.06 5.84
N CYS A 157 21.99 5.79 5.06
CA CYS A 157 20.70 5.33 4.59
C CYS A 157 20.61 5.42 3.07
N ARG A 158 19.79 4.56 2.46
CA ARG A 158 19.31 4.73 1.09
C ARG A 158 17.79 4.77 1.11
N TYR A 159 17.22 5.65 0.31
CA TYR A 159 15.78 5.80 0.19
C TYR A 159 15.39 5.98 -1.26
N LEU A 160 14.20 5.51 -1.58
CA LEU A 160 13.52 5.76 -2.84
C LEU A 160 12.55 6.91 -2.62
N TYR A 161 12.42 7.84 -3.57
CA TYR A 161 11.32 8.79 -3.53
C TYR A 161 10.66 8.95 -4.89
N TRP A 162 9.37 9.28 -4.85
CA TRP A 162 8.56 9.64 -6.00
C TRP A 162 8.17 11.11 -5.90
N GLN A 163 8.33 11.86 -6.99
CA GLN A 163 7.70 13.17 -7.08
C GLN A 163 6.18 13.00 -7.18
N ARG A 164 5.42 13.87 -6.51
CA ARG A 164 3.96 13.77 -6.48
C ARG A 164 3.33 13.72 -7.87
N SER A 165 3.65 14.66 -8.73
CA SER A 165 3.07 14.77 -10.08
C SER A 165 3.34 13.52 -10.93
N ALA A 166 4.56 13.00 -10.87
CA ALA A 166 4.96 11.77 -11.57
C ALA A 166 4.23 10.55 -11.00
N LEU A 167 4.12 10.45 -9.67
CA LEU A 167 3.41 9.38 -9.00
C LEU A 167 1.92 9.38 -9.34
N GLU A 168 1.25 10.53 -9.22
CA GLU A 168 -0.17 10.69 -9.54
C GLU A 168 -0.47 10.30 -10.99
N TYR A 169 0.37 10.71 -11.94
CA TYR A 169 0.26 10.30 -13.33
C TYR A 169 0.32 8.78 -13.51
N LEU A 170 1.24 8.11 -12.81
CA LEU A 170 1.33 6.65 -12.84
C LEU A 170 0.08 5.99 -12.21
N LEU A 171 -0.41 6.53 -11.10
CA LEU A 171 -1.57 6.01 -10.38
C LEU A 171 -2.86 6.12 -11.20
N VAL A 172 -3.02 7.16 -12.02
CA VAL A 172 -4.14 7.29 -12.97
C VAL A 172 -4.10 6.19 -14.03
N LYS A 173 -2.91 5.80 -14.49
CA LYS A 173 -2.76 4.72 -15.49
C LYS A 173 -2.94 3.32 -14.90
N GLU A 174 -2.51 3.12 -13.65
CA GLU A 174 -2.47 1.83 -12.98
C GLU A 174 -3.35 1.87 -11.71
N THR A 175 -4.67 1.80 -11.89
CA THR A 175 -5.65 1.97 -10.79
C THR A 175 -5.46 0.99 -9.64
N TYR A 176 -5.13 -0.28 -9.94
CA TYR A 176 -4.84 -1.27 -8.92
C TYR A 176 -3.62 -0.90 -8.06
N LEU A 177 -2.55 -0.39 -8.69
CA LEU A 177 -1.37 0.08 -7.98
C LEU A 177 -1.70 1.31 -7.11
N ALA A 178 -2.59 2.18 -7.58
CA ALA A 178 -3.09 3.32 -6.80
C ALA A 178 -3.81 2.89 -5.52
N THR A 179 -4.69 1.89 -5.62
CA THR A 179 -5.38 1.33 -4.45
C THR A 179 -4.38 0.74 -3.46
N VAL A 180 -3.42 -0.07 -3.94
CA VAL A 180 -2.41 -0.69 -3.08
C VAL A 180 -1.54 0.37 -2.40
N LEU A 181 -1.02 1.35 -3.17
CA LEU A 181 -0.15 2.38 -2.61
C LEU A 181 -0.88 3.26 -1.59
N THR A 182 -2.13 3.66 -1.89
CA THR A 182 -2.96 4.43 -0.95
C THR A 182 -3.21 3.63 0.34
N THR A 183 -3.47 2.33 0.22
CA THR A 183 -3.64 1.45 1.39
C THR A 183 -2.36 1.33 2.21
N LEU A 184 -1.21 1.22 1.56
CA LEU A 184 0.09 1.16 2.23
C LEU A 184 0.43 2.46 2.97
N VAL A 185 0.20 3.61 2.32
CA VAL A 185 0.38 4.94 2.93
C VAL A 185 -0.54 5.10 4.14
N ALA A 186 -1.82 4.76 4.01
CA ALA A 186 -2.77 4.84 5.12
C ALA A 186 -2.38 3.93 6.30
N ARG A 187 -1.94 2.70 6.03
CA ARG A 187 -1.44 1.76 7.05
C ARG A 187 -0.21 2.33 7.77
N ASP A 188 0.73 2.92 7.04
CA ASP A 188 1.95 3.50 7.60
C ASP A 188 1.62 4.69 8.51
N ILE A 189 0.73 5.59 8.06
CA ILE A 189 0.22 6.71 8.87
C ILE A 189 -0.41 6.19 10.16
N ALA A 190 -1.31 5.20 10.07
CA ALA A 190 -1.94 4.62 11.26
C ALA A 190 -0.90 4.04 12.22
N THR A 191 0.10 3.30 11.70
CA THR A 191 1.17 2.71 12.51
C THR A 191 1.97 3.77 13.25
N LYS A 192 2.35 4.85 12.57
CA LYS A 192 3.05 5.99 13.17
C LYS A 192 2.22 6.71 14.23
N LEU A 193 0.92 6.92 13.96
CA LEU A 193 -0.01 7.52 14.93
C LEU A 193 -0.14 6.66 16.19
N TYR A 194 -0.28 5.33 16.06
CA TYR A 194 -0.31 4.43 17.20
C TYR A 194 1.00 4.44 17.98
N ALA A 195 2.15 4.43 17.29
CA ALA A 195 3.47 4.50 17.92
C ALA A 195 3.68 5.81 18.70
N MET A 196 3.16 6.92 18.17
CA MET A 196 3.16 8.23 18.83
C MET A 196 2.20 8.28 20.03
N ASN A 197 0.98 7.78 19.88
CA ASN A 197 -0.03 7.82 20.94
C ASN A 197 0.41 7.00 22.16
N ASN A 198 1.09 5.87 21.96
CA ASN A 198 1.65 5.07 23.06
C ASN A 198 2.70 5.82 23.90
N LYS A 199 3.28 6.91 23.38
CA LYS A 199 4.23 7.76 24.12
C LYS A 199 3.54 8.88 24.90
N ILE A 200 2.27 9.16 24.65
CA ILE A 200 1.45 10.12 25.39
C ILE A 200 0.88 9.40 26.63
N ILE A 201 1.76 9.01 27.55
CA ILE A 201 1.34 8.52 28.86
C ILE A 201 0.92 9.76 29.66
N THR A 202 -0.37 9.85 29.98
CA THR A 202 -0.90 10.92 30.84
C THR A 202 -0.21 10.87 32.20
N ASP A 203 0.04 12.02 32.85
CA ASP A 203 0.62 12.16 34.22
C ASP A 203 -0.11 11.34 35.32
N LYS A 204 -1.19 10.64 34.99
CA LYS A 204 -1.96 9.74 35.85
C LYS A 204 -1.76 8.25 35.56
N GLY A 205 -0.82 7.88 34.69
CA GLY A 205 -0.49 6.47 34.39
C GLY A 205 -1.53 5.70 33.59
N SER A 206 -2.55 6.36 33.02
CA SER A 206 -3.53 5.73 32.14
C SER A 206 -3.17 5.91 30.67
N HIS A 207 -3.15 4.81 29.93
CA HIS A 207 -3.00 4.78 28.47
C HIS A 207 -4.26 5.39 27.81
N LEU A 208 -4.09 6.31 26.87
CA LEU A 208 -5.19 6.88 26.10
C LEU A 208 -5.58 5.90 24.99
N ASP A 209 -6.53 5.02 25.31
CA ASP A 209 -7.17 4.13 24.34
C ASP A 209 -8.17 4.94 23.49
N ILE A 210 -7.65 5.60 22.45
CA ILE A 210 -8.48 6.27 21.43
C ILE A 210 -9.06 5.16 20.54
N ARG A 211 -10.07 4.46 21.05
CA ARG A 211 -10.90 3.60 20.20
C ARG A 211 -11.66 4.50 19.25
N LEU A 212 -11.55 4.25 17.95
CA LEU A 212 -12.47 4.84 16.98
C LEU A 212 -13.91 4.47 17.39
N PRO A 213 -14.89 5.38 17.26
CA PRO A 213 -16.28 5.08 17.57
C PRO A 213 -16.69 3.80 16.85
N THR A 214 -17.02 2.76 17.61
CA THR A 214 -17.60 1.56 17.03
C THR A 214 -19.01 1.92 16.60
N ILE A 215 -19.37 1.63 15.34
CA ILE A 215 -20.63 1.94 14.66
C ILE A 215 -21.90 1.37 15.35
N SER A 216 -21.77 0.78 16.54
CA SER A 216 -22.86 0.19 17.33
C SER A 216 -23.50 1.18 18.32
N ALA A 217 -23.02 2.42 18.42
CA ALA A 217 -23.47 3.37 19.43
C ALA A 217 -24.86 3.98 19.18
N ASP A 218 -25.47 3.79 17.99
CA ASP A 218 -26.71 4.48 17.61
C ASP A 218 -27.93 3.56 17.38
N LEU A 219 -27.86 2.29 17.83
CA LEU A 219 -29.04 1.42 17.95
C LEU A 219 -29.58 1.45 19.38
N GLY A 220 -29.87 2.64 19.88
CA GLY A 220 -30.65 2.86 21.09
C GLY A 220 -31.66 3.96 20.82
N ILE A 221 -32.92 3.73 21.23
CA ILE A 221 -34.12 4.60 21.14
C ILE A 221 -35.04 4.14 19.98
N SER A 222 -36.31 3.78 20.16
CA SER A 222 -37.22 3.85 21.31
C SER A 222 -38.49 3.04 21.00
N ILE A 223 -38.89 2.11 21.89
CA ILE A 223 -40.28 1.67 21.95
C ILE A 223 -40.90 2.31 23.18
N SER A 224 -41.60 3.43 22.97
CA SER A 224 -42.58 3.93 23.92
C SER A 224 -43.92 3.26 23.65
N SER A 225 -44.41 2.41 24.56
CA SER A 225 -45.70 2.60 25.23
C SER A 225 -46.11 1.37 26.03
N ALA A 226 -46.90 1.67 27.07
CA ALA A 226 -47.84 0.81 27.81
C ALA A 226 -47.41 0.43 29.24
N LYS A 227 -47.93 1.26 30.16
CA LYS A 227 -48.16 1.03 31.60
C LYS A 227 -48.23 -0.44 32.00
N SER A 228 -47.54 -0.79 33.09
CA SER A 228 -48.07 -1.79 34.02
C SER A 228 -47.78 -1.43 35.47
N LYS A 229 -48.80 -1.60 36.30
CA LYS A 229 -48.82 -1.39 37.75
C LYS A 229 -47.92 -2.41 38.44
N GLU A 230 -47.14 -1.93 39.39
CA GLU A 230 -46.42 -2.76 40.35
C GLU A 230 -47.40 -3.27 41.43
N ARG A 231 -47.55 -4.59 41.55
CA ARG A 231 -47.98 -5.23 42.79
C ARG A 231 -47.29 -6.58 42.93
N ALA A 232 -46.64 -6.73 44.08
CA ALA A 232 -45.84 -7.86 44.53
C ALA A 232 -46.52 -9.22 44.40
N VAL A 233 -45.72 -10.29 44.26
CA VAL A 233 -45.70 -11.45 45.17
C VAL A 233 -44.56 -12.40 44.77
N ASN A 234 -43.80 -12.81 45.79
CA ASN A 234 -42.74 -13.81 45.75
C ASN A 234 -43.30 -15.22 45.46
N ASN A 235 -42.51 -16.07 44.80
CA ASN A 235 -42.05 -17.38 45.33
C ASN A 235 -41.65 -18.37 44.21
N LEU A 236 -40.37 -18.75 44.26
CA LEU A 236 -39.84 -20.12 44.26
C LEU A 236 -40.64 -21.23 43.55
N THR A 237 -40.09 -21.81 42.46
CA THR A 237 -39.64 -23.22 42.34
C THR A 237 -39.61 -23.73 40.88
N LYS A 238 -38.69 -24.68 40.65
CA LYS A 238 -38.67 -25.75 39.62
C LYS A 238 -38.26 -25.44 38.16
N LYS A 239 -37.01 -25.82 37.86
CA LYS A 239 -36.62 -27.02 37.05
C LYS A 239 -37.36 -27.25 35.72
N GLY A 240 -36.63 -27.12 34.60
CA GLY A 240 -36.98 -27.72 33.30
C GLY A 240 -36.39 -26.96 32.11
N ALA A 241 -35.64 -27.64 31.24
CA ALA A 241 -35.04 -27.09 30.03
C ALA A 241 -36.10 -26.67 28.98
N PRO A 242 -35.85 -25.66 28.12
CA PRO A 242 -36.54 -25.47 26.85
C PRO A 242 -35.64 -25.98 25.70
N SER A 243 -36.05 -26.98 24.91
CA SER A 243 -36.92 -26.87 23.73
C SER A 243 -36.40 -25.81 22.73
N MET A 244 -35.78 -26.27 21.64
CA MET A 244 -35.42 -25.44 20.48
C MET A 244 -36.70 -24.94 19.79
N GLU A 245 -36.75 -23.64 19.54
CA GLU A 245 -37.65 -22.99 18.57
C GLU A 245 -36.77 -22.32 17.50
N PRO A 246 -37.12 -22.38 16.20
CA PRO A 246 -36.24 -21.94 15.13
C PRO A 246 -36.22 -20.41 15.02
N LEU A 247 -35.04 -19.85 14.76
CA LEU A 247 -34.83 -18.42 14.48
C LEU A 247 -35.58 -17.99 13.20
N PRO A 248 -36.24 -16.81 13.17
CA PRO A 248 -36.73 -16.21 11.94
C PRO A 248 -35.55 -15.86 11.01
N GLU A 249 -35.67 -16.18 9.72
CA GLU A 249 -34.69 -15.81 8.71
C GLU A 249 -34.57 -14.28 8.60
N LEU A 250 -33.33 -13.78 8.55
CA LEU A 250 -33.02 -12.38 8.29
C LEU A 250 -33.24 -12.05 6.80
N PRO A 251 -33.76 -10.85 6.46
CA PRO A 251 -33.81 -10.40 5.07
C PRO A 251 -32.39 -10.20 4.49
N SER A 252 -32.27 -10.46 3.19
CA SER A 252 -31.04 -10.28 2.39
C SER A 252 -30.48 -8.85 2.48
N CYS A 253 -29.15 -8.73 2.48
CA CYS A 253 -28.38 -7.49 2.57
C CYS A 253 -28.51 -6.54 1.36
N ASP A 254 -29.30 -6.87 0.36
CA ASP A 254 -29.31 -6.13 -0.92
C ASP A 254 -30.22 -4.89 -0.92
N ASP A 255 -31.15 -4.74 0.03
CA ASP A 255 -32.18 -3.68 -0.02
C ASP A 255 -31.89 -2.41 0.82
N LEU A 256 -30.75 -2.34 1.54
CA LEU A 256 -30.43 -1.18 2.40
C LEU A 256 -29.40 -0.20 1.82
N ALA A 257 -28.85 -0.47 0.63
CA ALA A 257 -27.68 0.28 0.13
C ALA A 257 -28.00 1.60 -0.59
N SER A 258 -29.26 1.94 -0.89
CA SER A 258 -29.55 3.11 -1.75
C SER A 258 -30.06 4.35 -1.01
N SER A 259 -30.90 4.21 0.02
CA SER A 259 -31.63 5.38 0.56
C SER A 259 -30.88 6.16 1.65
N GLY A 260 -29.98 5.53 2.40
CA GLY A 260 -29.30 6.17 3.53
C GLY A 260 -28.14 7.10 3.15
N VAL A 261 -27.46 6.80 2.03
CA VAL A 261 -26.25 7.52 1.61
C VAL A 261 -26.60 8.88 0.97
N GLU A 262 -27.71 8.95 0.23
CA GLU A 262 -28.17 10.20 -0.40
C GLU A 262 -28.67 11.22 0.63
N SER A 263 -29.36 10.77 1.69
CA SER A 263 -29.85 11.64 2.77
C SER A 263 -28.73 12.31 3.57
N TRP A 264 -27.55 11.69 3.65
CA TRP A 264 -26.38 12.25 4.34
C TRP A 264 -25.66 13.30 3.50
N LEU A 265 -25.56 13.08 2.18
CA LEU A 265 -24.95 14.04 1.25
C LEU A 265 -25.72 15.36 1.21
N ASP A 266 -27.06 15.31 1.27
CA ASP A 266 -27.91 16.51 1.28
C ASP A 266 -27.89 17.29 2.60
N SER A 267 -27.61 16.63 3.73
CA SER A 267 -27.43 17.34 5.01
C SER A 267 -26.06 18.01 5.10
N SER A 268 -25.02 17.43 4.48
CA SER A 268 -23.67 17.99 4.51
C SER A 268 -23.50 19.20 3.57
N SER A 269 -24.31 19.33 2.51
CA SER A 269 -24.25 20.46 1.58
C SER A 269 -24.82 21.76 2.17
N LYS A 270 -25.61 21.67 3.25
CA LYS A 270 -26.34 22.79 3.84
C LYS A 270 -25.52 23.72 4.75
N TYR A 271 -24.24 23.38 5.02
CA TYR A 271 -23.38 24.13 5.94
C TYR A 271 -22.19 24.84 5.28
N HIS A 272 -22.22 25.10 3.97
CA HIS A 272 -21.16 25.85 3.28
C HIS A 272 -21.67 27.13 2.58
N SER A 273 -22.36 27.98 3.33
CA SER A 273 -22.65 29.35 2.88
C SER A 273 -22.58 30.31 4.07
N CYS A 274 -21.37 30.73 4.43
CA CYS A 274 -21.16 31.97 5.18
C CYS A 274 -20.57 32.99 4.20
N GLU A 275 -21.43 33.91 3.75
CA GLU A 275 -21.04 35.16 3.10
C GLU A 275 -20.13 35.97 4.02
N ILE A 276 -19.07 36.51 3.43
CA ILE A 276 -18.31 37.62 3.98
C ILE A 276 -19.15 38.87 3.74
N VAL A 277 -19.63 39.49 4.81
CA VAL A 277 -20.23 40.83 4.76
C VAL A 277 -19.10 41.82 5.08
N ASP A 278 -18.73 42.63 4.10
CA ASP A 278 -17.93 43.83 4.30
C ASP A 278 -18.79 44.88 5.04
N GLU A 279 -18.27 45.46 6.14
CA GLU A 279 -18.78 46.70 6.73
C GLU A 279 -17.64 47.74 6.79
N GLU A 280 -17.88 48.84 6.07
CA GLU A 280 -17.28 50.21 6.03
C GLU A 280 -15.79 50.45 6.33
#